data_AF-A0A8D8CUK0-F1
#
_entry.id   AF-A0A8D8CUK0-F1
#
_cell.length_a   1.000
_cell.length_b   1.000
_cell.length_c   1.000
_cell.angle_alpha   90.00
_cell.angle_beta   90.00
_cell.angle_gamma   90.00
#
_symmetry.space_group_name_H-M   'P 1'
#
loop_
_entity.id
_entity.type
_entity.pdbx_description
1 polymer ?
#
loop_
_entity_poly.entity_id
_entity_poly.type
_entity_poly.pdbx_seq_one_letter_code
_entity_poly.pdbx_strand_id
1 'polypeptide(L)'
;MESSSEEKISLKLAEISIQKFNQTIPQYLNLLKNHKCNIEKAFQLKDWDRIKREQINATRVIKQMKFLILEIDKVRSRVRNEELDRFDEGTDGAKKTALAGMGEYLGELRRKDARRSLRRSDLGN
;
A
#
# COMPACT_ATOMS: atom_id res chain seq x y z
N MET A 1 15.99 31.44 2.83
CA MET A 1 15.33 30.44 3.69
C MET A 1 16.10 29.15 3.54
N GLU A 2 16.70 28.71 4.64
CA GLU A 2 17.79 27.74 4.76
C GLU A 2 17.71 26.57 3.78
N SER A 3 18.72 26.49 2.90
CA SER A 3 19.19 25.22 2.34
C SER A 3 19.75 24.42 3.50
N SER A 4 18.89 23.66 4.19
CA SER A 4 19.35 22.56 5.03
C SER A 4 19.98 21.54 4.09
N SER A 5 21.27 21.68 3.84
CA SER A 5 22.11 20.66 3.25
C SER A 5 22.15 19.49 4.23
N GLU A 6 21.06 18.73 4.28
CA GLU A 6 21.07 17.38 4.85
C GLU A 6 22.17 16.63 4.10
N GLU A 7 23.17 16.20 4.85
CA GLU A 7 24.32 15.51 4.31
C GLU A 7 23.84 14.32 3.49
N LYS A 8 24.17 14.34 2.19
CA LYS A 8 23.74 13.31 1.26
C LYS A 8 24.36 11.97 1.65
N ILE A 9 23.54 10.93 1.75
CA ILE A 9 23.98 9.58 2.10
C ILE A 9 24.41 8.80 0.85
N SER A 10 25.33 7.86 1.06
CA SER A 10 25.71 6.90 0.04
C SER A 10 24.60 5.88 -0.23
N LEU A 11 24.61 5.28 -1.41
CA LEU A 11 23.74 4.14 -1.71
C LEU A 11 23.95 2.99 -0.71
N LYS A 12 25.19 2.78 -0.24
CA LYS A 12 25.51 1.74 0.73
C LYS A 12 24.76 1.90 2.06
N LEU A 13 24.55 3.14 2.51
CA LEU A 13 23.74 3.43 3.69
C LEU A 13 22.23 3.28 3.40
N ALA A 14 21.80 3.63 2.18
CA ALA A 14 20.42 3.47 1.74
C ALA A 14 20.01 2.00 1.51
N GLU A 15 20.96 1.09 1.29
CA GLU A 15 20.75 -0.33 1.00
C GLU A 15 19.84 -1.02 2.03
N ILE A 16 20.01 -0.72 3.32
CA ILE A 16 19.17 -1.27 4.39
C ILE A 16 17.70 -0.88 4.19
N SER A 17 17.46 0.37 3.76
CA SER A 17 16.11 0.85 3.47
C SER A 17 15.54 0.18 2.22
N ILE A 18 16.34 0.05 1.15
CA ILE A 18 15.94 -0.65 -0.08
C ILE A 18 15.48 -2.08 0.24
N GLN A 19 16.29 -2.82 1.00
CA GLN A 19 15.97 -4.19 1.42
C GLN A 19 14.68 -4.23 2.26
N LYS A 20 14.52 -3.32 3.23
CA LYS A 20 13.29 -3.18 4.03
C LYS A 20 12.07 -2.99 3.12
N PHE A 21 12.13 -2.09 2.14
CA PHE A 21 11.01 -1.83 1.23
C PHE A 21 10.65 -3.06 0.41
N ASN A 22 11.65 -3.71 -0.16
CA ASN A 22 11.48 -4.91 -0.99
C ASN A 22 10.92 -6.11 -0.20
N GLN A 23 11.20 -6.20 1.11
CA GLN A 23 10.65 -7.24 1.97
C GLN A 23 9.25 -6.91 2.52
N THR A 24 9.02 -5.65 2.90
CA THR A 24 7.79 -5.24 3.60
C THR A 24 6.58 -5.15 2.67
N ILE A 25 6.77 -4.67 1.44
CA ILE A 25 5.67 -4.47 0.49
C ILE A 25 4.94 -5.78 0.16
N PRO A 26 5.62 -6.90 -0.18
CA PRO A 26 4.96 -8.19 -0.39
C PRO A 26 4.15 -8.66 0.82
N GLN A 27 4.65 -8.42 2.04
CA GLN A 27 3.94 -8.80 3.27
C GLN A 27 2.63 -8.02 3.42
N TYR A 28 2.64 -6.72 3.17
CA TYR A 28 1.43 -5.88 3.20
C TYR A 28 0.42 -6.29 2.13
N LEU A 29 0.86 -6.64 0.93
CA LEU A 29 -0.01 -7.17 -0.11
C LEU A 29 -0.66 -8.50 0.29
N ASN A 30 0.10 -9.39 0.92
CA ASN A 30 -0.46 -10.64 1.44
C ASN A 30 -1.51 -10.39 2.53
N LEU A 31 -1.27 -9.42 3.43
CA LEU A 31 -2.25 -9.00 4.43
C LEU A 31 -3.54 -8.47 3.79
N LEU A 32 -3.44 -7.62 2.76
CA LEU A 32 -4.64 -7.13 2.04
C LEU A 32 -5.43 -8.28 1.40
N LYS A 33 -4.75 -9.23 0.76
CA LYS A 33 -5.37 -10.43 0.20
C LYS A 33 -6.08 -11.25 1.28
N ASN A 34 -5.46 -11.42 2.44
CA ASN A 34 -6.04 -12.16 3.56
C ASN A 34 -7.28 -11.45 4.13
N HIS A 35 -7.21 -10.13 4.35
CA HIS A 35 -8.37 -9.35 4.79
C HIS A 35 -9.53 -9.45 3.80
N LYS A 36 -9.26 -9.41 2.48
CA LYS A 36 -10.28 -9.62 1.45
C LYS A 36 -10.96 -11.00 1.59
N CYS A 37 -10.16 -12.06 1.69
CA CYS A 37 -10.68 -13.42 1.86
C CYS A 37 -11.51 -13.56 3.15
N ASN A 38 -11.05 -12.97 4.24
CA ASN A 38 -11.75 -13.00 5.52
C ASN A 38 -13.07 -12.23 5.47
N ILE A 39 -13.13 -11.09 4.78
CA ILE A 39 -14.37 -10.34 4.55
C ILE A 39 -15.38 -11.20 3.78
N GLU A 40 -14.93 -11.91 2.74
CA GLU A 40 -15.80 -12.77 1.93
C GLU A 40 -16.35 -13.95 2.73
N LYS A 41 -15.51 -14.60 3.55
CA LYS A 41 -15.93 -15.65 4.47
C LYS A 41 -16.91 -15.12 5.52
N ALA A 42 -16.61 -13.98 6.15
CA ALA A 42 -17.49 -13.37 7.15
C ALA A 42 -18.84 -12.95 6.56
N PHE A 43 -18.87 -12.51 5.30
CA PHE A 43 -20.11 -12.19 4.58
C PHE A 43 -21.00 -13.42 4.40
N GLN A 44 -20.44 -14.58 4.02
CA GLN A 44 -21.19 -15.84 3.91
C GLN A 44 -21.81 -16.25 5.26
N LEU A 45 -21.13 -15.95 6.36
CA LEU A 45 -21.57 -16.23 7.73
C LEU A 45 -22.47 -15.14 8.34
N LYS A 46 -22.75 -14.05 7.62
CA LYS A 46 -23.46 -12.85 8.14
C LYS A 46 -22.82 -12.26 9.42
N ASP A 47 -21.51 -12.43 9.59
CA ASP A 47 -20.74 -11.90 10.73
C ASP A 47 -20.32 -10.45 10.43
N TRP A 48 -21.24 -9.51 10.65
CA TRP A 48 -21.05 -8.10 10.33
C TRP A 48 -19.94 -7.43 11.14
N ASP A 49 -19.77 -7.84 12.40
CA ASP A 49 -18.73 -7.29 13.27
C ASP A 49 -17.34 -7.68 12.77
N ARG A 50 -17.17 -8.93 12.33
CA ARG A 50 -15.91 -9.37 11.72
C ARG A 50 -15.64 -8.65 10.41
N ILE A 51 -16.64 -8.44 9.56
CA ILE A 51 -16.48 -7.65 8.32
C ILE A 51 -15.95 -6.26 8.65
N LYS A 52 -16.56 -5.56 9.62
CA LYS A 52 -16.14 -4.22 10.03
C LYS A 52 -14.69 -4.20 10.53
N ARG A 53 -14.30 -5.17 11.37
CA ARG A 53 -12.91 -5.29 11.86
C ARG A 53 -11.92 -5.51 10.72
N GLU A 54 -12.22 -6.43 9.81
CA GLU A 54 -11.33 -6.73 8.67
C GLU A 54 -11.17 -5.52 7.72
N GLN A 55 -12.24 -4.74 7.52
CA GLN A 55 -12.18 -3.49 6.73
C GLN A 55 -11.30 -2.42 7.39
N ILE A 56 -11.40 -2.24 8.71
CA ILE A 56 -10.54 -1.32 9.47
C ILE A 56 -9.07 -1.74 9.35
N ASN A 57 -8.80 -3.04 9.53
CA ASN A 57 -7.44 -3.58 9.42
C ASN A 57 -6.87 -3.41 8.01
N ALA A 58 -7.64 -3.72 6.96
CA ALA A 58 -7.21 -3.48 5.59
C ALA A 58 -6.93 -2.00 5.30
N THR A 59 -7.78 -1.10 5.80
CA THR A 59 -7.57 0.35 5.68
C THR A 59 -6.26 0.78 6.35
N ARG A 60 -5.93 0.20 7.51
CA ARG A 60 -4.64 0.45 8.19
C ARG A 60 -3.46 0.00 7.33
N VAL A 61 -3.53 -1.19 6.74
CA VAL A 61 -2.46 -1.70 5.86
C VAL A 61 -2.26 -0.78 4.65
N ILE A 62 -3.33 -0.27 4.02
CA ILE A 62 -3.21 0.72 2.93
C ILE A 62 -2.49 1.99 3.39
N LYS A 63 -2.84 2.51 4.58
CA LYS A 63 -2.18 3.70 5.13
C LYS A 63 -0.69 3.44 5.36
N GLN A 64 -0.33 2.28 5.90
CA GLN A 64 1.07 1.88 6.10
C GLN A 64 1.82 1.77 4.77
N MET A 65 1.19 1.20 3.73
CA MET A 65 1.80 1.08 2.40
C MET A 65 2.01 2.45 1.72
N LYS A 66 1.05 3.39 1.88
CA LYS A 66 1.23 4.79 1.45
C LYS A 66 2.38 5.47 2.18
N PHE A 67 2.47 5.29 3.48
CA PHE A 67 3.57 5.83 4.28
C PHE A 67 4.92 5.27 3.80
N LEU A 68 4.98 3.97 3.52
CA LEU A 68 6.20 3.33 3.03
C LEU A 68 6.66 3.90 1.68
N ILE A 69 5.73 4.21 0.76
CA ILE A 69 6.06 4.88 -0.50
C ILE A 69 6.66 6.28 -0.24
N LEU A 70 6.08 7.05 0.68
CA LEU A 70 6.63 8.35 1.08
C LEU A 70 8.00 8.21 1.75
N GLU A 71 8.24 7.14 2.51
CA GLU A 71 9.56 6.84 3.07
C GLU A 71 10.58 6.59 1.95
N ILE A 72 10.21 5.90 0.86
CA ILE A 72 11.11 5.72 -0.28
C ILE A 72 11.50 7.07 -0.88
N ASP A 73 10.55 7.98 -1.08
CA ASP A 73 10.81 9.32 -1.60
C ASP A 73 11.71 10.13 -0.65
N LYS A 74 11.50 9.99 0.66
CA LYS A 74 12.33 10.64 1.68
C LYS A 74 13.76 10.09 1.72
N VAL A 75 13.95 8.78 1.54
CA VAL A 75 15.31 8.21 1.44
C VAL A 75 15.95 8.67 0.14
N ARG A 76 15.23 8.64 -0.99
CA ARG A 76 15.70 9.12 -2.29
C ARG A 76 16.19 10.56 -2.23
N SER A 77 15.48 11.46 -1.55
CA SER A 77 15.89 12.87 -1.45
C SER A 77 17.22 13.07 -0.72
N ARG A 78 17.63 12.09 0.09
CA ARG A 78 18.89 12.11 0.84
C ARG A 78 20.03 11.38 0.12
N VAL A 79 19.76 10.57 -0.90
CA VAL A 79 20.81 9.88 -1.66
C VAL A 79 21.58 10.87 -2.54
N ARG A 80 22.90 10.66 -2.65
CA ARG A 80 23.78 11.42 -3.57
C ARG A 80 23.28 11.34 -5.01
N ASN A 81 23.38 12.46 -5.73
CA ASN A 81 22.73 12.61 -7.04
C ASN A 81 23.23 11.56 -8.04
N GLU A 82 24.52 11.27 -8.02
CA GLU A 82 25.20 10.28 -8.87
C GLU A 82 24.81 8.82 -8.58
N GLU A 83 24.14 8.56 -7.45
CA GLU A 83 23.67 7.22 -7.06
C GLU A 83 22.14 7.08 -7.14
N LEU A 84 21.41 8.12 -7.56
CA LEU A 84 19.94 8.12 -7.61
C LEU A 84 19.39 7.06 -8.56
N ASP A 85 20.00 6.89 -9.74
CA ASP A 85 19.52 5.92 -10.73
C ASP A 85 19.57 4.50 -10.17
N ARG A 86 20.66 4.14 -9.48
CA ARG A 86 20.80 2.83 -8.83
C ARG A 86 19.83 2.65 -7.65
N PHE A 87 19.55 3.72 -6.91
CA PHE A 87 18.54 3.69 -5.86
C PHE A 87 17.13 3.48 -6.44
N ASP A 88 16.82 4.17 -7.53
CA ASP A 88 15.54 4.06 -8.22
C ASP A 88 15.37 2.65 -8.80
N GLU A 89 16.38 2.09 -9.46
CA GLU A 89 16.40 0.68 -9.90
C GLU A 89 16.11 -0.29 -8.75
N GLY A 90 16.72 -0.06 -7.58
CA GLY A 90 16.53 -0.90 -6.39
C GLY A 90 15.13 -0.81 -5.75
N THR A 91 14.38 0.26 -6.01
CA THR A 91 13.08 0.52 -5.35
C THR A 91 11.88 0.59 -6.28
N ASP A 92 12.09 0.70 -7.60
CA ASP A 92 11.04 0.85 -8.60
C ASP A 92 10.08 -0.34 -8.60
N GLY A 93 10.61 -1.57 -8.54
CA GLY A 93 9.81 -2.79 -8.43
C GLY A 93 8.91 -2.78 -7.18
N ALA A 94 9.44 -2.36 -6.04
CA ALA A 94 8.70 -2.19 -4.80
C ALA A 94 7.57 -1.15 -4.95
N LYS A 95 7.88 0.05 -5.44
CA LYS A 95 6.89 1.13 -5.64
C LYS A 95 5.76 0.72 -6.57
N LYS A 96 6.11 0.18 -7.75
CA LYS A 96 5.13 -0.29 -8.75
C LYS A 96 4.22 -1.36 -8.17
N THR A 97 4.80 -2.34 -7.47
CA THR A 97 4.07 -3.43 -6.82
C THR A 97 3.11 -2.91 -5.74
N ALA A 98 3.56 -1.99 -4.89
CA ALA A 98 2.73 -1.37 -3.87
C ALA A 98 1.55 -0.57 -4.47
N LEU A 99 1.82 0.27 -5.48
CA LEU A 99 0.80 1.09 -6.14
C LEU A 99 -0.23 0.23 -6.87
N ALA A 100 0.22 -0.77 -7.64
CA ALA A 100 -0.65 -1.69 -8.36
C ALA A 100 -1.55 -2.46 -7.40
N GLY A 101 -0.98 -3.08 -6.35
CA GLY A 101 -1.75 -3.88 -5.41
C GLY A 101 -2.73 -3.07 -4.54
N MET A 102 -2.37 -1.85 -4.13
CA MET A 102 -3.34 -0.93 -3.50
C MET A 102 -4.45 -0.54 -4.47
N GLY A 103 -4.10 -0.22 -5.71
CA GLY A 103 -5.04 0.16 -6.76
C GLY A 103 -6.06 -0.94 -7.05
N GLU A 104 -5.60 -2.18 -7.16
CA GLU A 104 -6.45 -3.35 -7.34
C GLU A 104 -7.45 -3.50 -6.19
N TYR A 105 -6.96 -3.50 -4.94
CA TYR A 105 -7.80 -3.64 -3.76
C TYR A 105 -8.86 -2.52 -3.67
N LEU A 106 -8.45 -1.25 -3.86
CA LEU A 106 -9.37 -0.11 -3.81
C LEU A 106 -10.38 -0.12 -4.97
N GLY A 107 -9.94 -0.52 -6.17
CA GLY A 107 -10.80 -0.64 -7.33
C GLY A 107 -11.86 -1.73 -7.15
N GLU A 108 -11.51 -2.85 -6.53
CA GLU A 108 -12.47 -3.89 -6.15
C GLU A 108 -13.50 -3.43 -5.12
N LEU A 109 -13.07 -2.68 -4.10
CA LEU A 109 -13.99 -2.12 -3.11
C LEU A 109 -15.02 -1.21 -3.79
N ARG A 110 -14.56 -0.26 -4.62
CA ARG A 110 -15.45 0.64 -5.39
C ARG A 110 -16.45 -0.13 -6.25
N ARG A 111 -16.01 -1.21 -6.93
CA ARG A 111 -16.88 -2.07 -7.73
C ARG A 111 -17.90 -2.83 -6.88
N LYS A 112 -17.54 -3.28 -5.68
CA LYS A 112 -18.47 -3.96 -4.75
C LYS A 112 -19.52 -2.98 -4.21
N ASP A 113 -19.14 -1.75 -3.91
CA ASP A 113 -20.05 -0.71 -3.42
C ASP A 113 -21.02 -0.22 -4.51
N ALA A 114 -20.54 -0.04 -5.75
CA ALA A 114 -21.39 0.28 -6.89
C ALA A 114 -22.45 -0.79 -7.15
N ARG A 115 -22.06 -2.08 -7.12
CA ARG A 115 -23.00 -3.21 -7.27
C ARG A 115 -24.04 -3.26 -6.16
N ARG A 116 -23.66 -2.95 -4.92
CA ARG A 116 -24.61 -2.87 -3.78
C ARG A 116 -25.60 -1.72 -3.95
N SER A 117 -25.16 -0.61 -4.52
CA SER A 117 -26.00 0.56 -4.76
C SER A 117 -27.04 0.28 -5.85
N LEU A 118 -26.63 -0.33 -6.97
CA LEU A 118 -27.53 -0.71 -8.07
C LEU A 118 -28.61 -1.71 -7.61
N ARG A 119 -28.23 -2.70 -6.79
CA ARG A 119 -29.17 -3.70 -6.26
C ARG A 119 -30.21 -3.12 -5.28
N ARG A 120 -29.96 -1.95 -4.69
CA ARG A 120 -30.90 -1.26 -3.79
C ARG A 120 -31.87 -0.38 -4.57
N SER A 121 -31.47 0.19 -5.71
CA SER A 121 -32.38 0.94 -6.58
C SER A 121 -33.40 0.02 -7.28
N ASP A 122 -33.03 -1.23 -7.60
CA ASP A 122 -33.92 -2.17 -8.31
C ASP A 122 -35.00 -2.82 -7.41
N LEU A 123 -34.90 -2.67 -6.08
CA LEU A 123 -35.88 -3.18 -5.10
C LEU A 123 -36.82 -2.09 -4.56
N GLY A 124 -36.71 -0.87 -5.09
CA GLY A 124 -37.57 0.26 -4.75
C GLY A 124 -38.43 0.68 -5.94
N ASN A 125 -39.40 -0.17 -6.30
CA ASN A 125 -40.62 0.22 -7.03
C ASN A 125 -41.75 -0.75 -6.70
#